data_AF-J3JYB6-F1
#
_entry.id   AF-J3JYB6-F1
#
_cell.length_a   1.000
_cell.length_b   1.000
_cell.length_c   1.000
_cell.angle_alpha   90.00
_cell.angle_beta   90.00
_cell.angle_gamma   90.00
#
_symmetry.space_group_name_H-M   'P 1'
#
loop_
_entity.id
_entity.type
_entity.pdbx_description
1 polymer ?
#
loop_
_entity_poly.entity_id
_entity_poly.type
_entity_poly.pdbx_seq_one_letter_code
_entity_poly.pdbx_strand_id
1 'polypeptide(L)'
;MDDKEAMITINDLPLTFMVKYLGHYPSKGLWGIKHTRKPVDNLVNQAKLLPAGKIMPMVSIEISADGFAFSEAIGSGSKGATTKFSVDVISYGVQDLVYTRVFSMIIVADEDLKSDSPFLCHSFVCDSREQARRITYALAIDLRTPEEQAANSDGETDA
;
A
#
# COMPACT_ATOMS: atom_id res chain seq x y z
N MET A 1 -23.35 5.20 -16.29
CA MET A 1 -22.26 4.32 -16.74
C MET A 1 -22.01 3.42 -15.56
N ASP A 2 -22.32 2.14 -15.71
CA ASP A 2 -22.23 1.16 -14.63
C ASP A 2 -20.78 0.99 -14.17
N ASP A 3 -20.42 1.68 -13.08
CA ASP A 3 -19.25 1.36 -12.27
C ASP A 3 -19.53 0.05 -11.54
N LYS A 4 -19.47 -1.06 -12.26
CA LYS A 4 -19.20 -2.36 -11.63
C LYS A 4 -17.74 -2.29 -11.17
N GLU A 5 -17.51 -1.73 -9.97
CA GLU A 5 -16.26 -1.95 -9.25
C GLU A 5 -16.05 -3.46 -9.21
N ALA A 6 -15.05 -3.95 -9.95
CA ALA A 6 -14.69 -5.35 -9.92
C ALA A 6 -14.29 -5.67 -8.48
N MET A 7 -15.15 -6.43 -7.80
CA MET A 7 -14.88 -6.92 -6.46
C MET A 7 -13.60 -7.76 -6.53
N ILE A 8 -12.53 -7.27 -5.89
CA ILE A 8 -11.29 -8.04 -5.79
C ILE A 8 -11.54 -9.16 -4.79
N THR A 9 -11.10 -10.36 -5.13
CA THR A 9 -11.16 -11.56 -4.31
C THR A 9 -9.75 -12.08 -4.03
N ILE A 10 -9.61 -13.03 -3.10
CA ILE A 10 -8.30 -13.63 -2.81
C ILE A 10 -7.74 -14.39 -4.02
N ASN A 11 -8.61 -14.92 -4.88
CA ASN A 11 -8.22 -15.65 -6.09
C ASN A 11 -7.62 -14.74 -7.19
N ASP A 12 -7.81 -13.42 -7.06
CA ASP A 12 -7.20 -12.45 -7.97
C ASP A 12 -5.75 -12.13 -7.58
N LEU A 13 -5.29 -12.58 -6.41
CA LEU A 13 -3.90 -12.39 -5.98
C LEU A 13 -2.97 -13.44 -6.64
N PRO A 14 -1.73 -13.07 -6.99
CA PRO A 14 -1.10 -11.78 -6.73
C PRO A 14 -1.49 -10.68 -7.74
N LEU A 15 -1.67 -9.45 -7.25
CA LEU A 15 -1.94 -8.26 -8.07
C LEU A 15 -0.72 -7.35 -8.13
N THR A 16 -0.41 -6.86 -9.33
CA THR A 16 0.74 -5.98 -9.56
C THR A 16 0.29 -4.59 -10.04
N PHE A 17 0.91 -3.54 -9.51
CA PHE A 17 0.61 -2.15 -9.85
C PHE A 17 1.89 -1.33 -10.06
N MET A 18 1.91 -0.53 -11.13
CA MET A 18 2.96 0.46 -11.34
C MET A 18 2.56 1.77 -10.66
N VAL A 19 3.41 2.27 -9.76
CA VAL A 19 3.17 3.50 -9.00
C VAL A 19 4.47 4.27 -8.79
N LYS A 20 4.39 5.48 -8.24
CA LYS A 20 5.57 6.23 -7.79
C LYS A 20 5.74 6.10 -6.29
N TYR A 21 6.96 5.84 -5.83
CA TYR A 21 7.24 5.74 -4.40
C TYR A 21 7.58 7.11 -3.81
N LEU A 22 6.75 7.58 -2.86
CA LEU A 22 7.00 8.84 -2.15
C LEU A 22 8.12 8.72 -1.11
N GLY A 23 8.31 7.51 -0.59
CA GLY A 23 9.19 7.24 0.54
C GLY A 23 8.41 6.73 1.74
N HIS A 24 9.08 6.80 2.90
CA HIS A 24 8.51 6.45 4.19
C HIS A 24 8.81 7.53 5.22
N TYR A 25 7.96 7.64 6.24
CA TYR A 25 8.15 8.57 7.34
C TYR A 25 7.69 7.93 8.66
N PRO A 26 8.35 8.21 9.80
CA PRO A 26 7.96 7.67 11.09
C PRO A 26 6.49 8.00 11.42
N SER A 27 5.73 6.96 11.73
CA SER A 27 4.40 7.08 12.29
C SER A 27 4.47 7.05 13.83
N LYS A 28 3.39 7.45 14.50
CA LYS A 28 3.29 7.47 15.98
C LYS A 28 2.36 6.40 16.54
N GLY A 29 1.90 5.47 15.71
CA GLY A 29 0.94 4.46 16.11
C GLY A 29 0.62 3.49 14.99
N LEU A 30 -0.10 2.44 15.35
CA LEU A 30 -0.35 1.27 14.50
C LEU A 30 -1.32 1.56 13.34
N TRP A 31 -2.34 2.40 13.54
CA TRP A 31 -3.44 2.55 12.56
C TRP A 31 -4.17 3.88 12.69
N GLY A 32 -4.86 4.28 11.62
CA GLY A 32 -5.79 5.41 11.60
C GLY A 32 -5.22 6.71 11.04
N ILE A 33 -6.11 7.60 10.59
CA ILE A 33 -5.74 8.79 9.80
C ILE A 33 -4.79 9.75 10.51
N LYS A 34 -4.88 9.87 11.84
CA LYS A 34 -3.97 10.70 12.65
C LYS A 34 -2.50 10.23 12.57
N HIS A 35 -2.29 8.97 12.23
CA HIS A 35 -0.98 8.32 12.12
C HIS A 35 -0.46 8.25 10.68
N THR A 36 -1.28 8.58 9.67
CA THR A 36 -0.85 8.66 8.25
C THR A 36 -0.82 10.09 7.71
N ARG A 37 -1.72 10.98 8.17
CA ARG A 37 -1.85 12.37 7.66
C ARG A 37 -0.54 13.14 7.64
N LYS A 38 0.12 13.27 8.80
CA LYS A 38 1.38 14.03 8.91
C LYS A 38 2.52 13.39 8.12
N PRO A 39 2.76 12.06 8.19
CA PRO A 39 3.68 11.35 7.29
C PRO A 39 3.45 11.68 5.81
N VAL A 40 2.21 11.54 5.33
CA VAL A 40 1.86 11.79 3.92
C VAL A 40 2.10 13.24 3.53
N ASP A 41 1.66 14.20 4.35
CA ASP A 41 1.90 15.63 4.09
C ASP A 41 3.40 15.95 3.98
N ASN A 42 4.22 15.41 4.86
CA ASN A 42 5.67 15.59 4.82
C ASN A 42 6.28 15.02 3.52
N LEU A 43 5.90 13.80 3.16
CA LEU A 43 6.42 13.13 1.95
C LEU A 43 5.96 13.86 0.67
N VAL A 44 4.71 14.31 0.61
CA VAL A 44 4.20 15.10 -0.52
C VAL A 44 4.92 16.45 -0.62
N ASN A 45 5.17 17.11 0.50
CA ASN A 45 5.92 18.37 0.50
C ASN A 45 7.37 18.16 0.05
N GLN A 46 8.03 17.09 0.50
CA GLN A 46 9.36 16.72 0.02
C GLN A 46 9.37 16.44 -1.48
N ALA A 47 8.36 15.72 -1.99
CA ALA A 47 8.22 15.45 -3.41
C ALA A 47 8.04 16.72 -4.26
N LYS A 48 7.30 17.72 -3.74
CA LYS A 48 7.13 19.03 -4.40
C LYS A 48 8.42 19.86 -4.44
N LEU A 49 9.34 19.61 -3.50
CA LEU A 49 10.63 20.29 -3.40
C LEU A 49 11.74 19.60 -4.20
N LEU A 50 11.43 18.52 -4.93
CA LEU A 50 12.41 17.86 -5.78
C LEU A 50 12.94 18.84 -6.85
N PRO A 51 14.28 18.88 -7.09
CA PRO A 51 14.85 19.72 -8.13
C PRO A 51 14.25 19.45 -9.50
N ALA A 52 14.16 20.49 -10.34
CA ALA A 52 13.73 20.35 -11.72
C ALA A 52 14.55 19.28 -12.44
N GLY A 53 13.87 18.31 -13.04
CA GLY A 53 14.50 17.17 -13.74
C GLY A 53 14.69 15.91 -12.89
N LYS A 54 14.51 15.95 -11.56
CA LYS A 54 14.50 14.74 -10.73
C LYS A 54 13.09 14.14 -10.68
N ILE A 55 12.95 12.94 -11.24
CA ILE A 55 11.67 12.21 -11.27
C ILE A 55 11.59 11.29 -10.05
N MET A 56 10.40 11.15 -9.49
CA MET A 56 10.13 10.20 -8.40
C MET A 56 10.33 8.76 -8.89
N PRO A 57 10.94 7.88 -8.09
CA PRO A 57 11.15 6.49 -8.47
C PRO A 57 9.83 5.80 -8.80
N MET A 58 9.76 5.19 -9.99
CA MET A 58 8.67 4.27 -10.34
C MET A 58 8.97 2.91 -9.73
N VAL A 59 7.99 2.32 -9.07
CA VAL A 59 8.09 0.99 -8.46
C VAL A 59 6.94 0.12 -8.95
N SER A 60 7.21 -1.17 -9.05
CA SER A 60 6.20 -2.21 -9.22
C SER A 60 5.83 -2.73 -7.85
N ILE A 61 4.61 -2.47 -7.39
CA ILE A 61 4.03 -3.09 -6.20
C ILE A 61 3.47 -4.47 -6.59
N GLU A 62 3.62 -5.45 -5.72
CA GLU A 62 2.98 -6.76 -5.76
C GLU A 62 2.29 -7.01 -4.42
N ILE A 63 1.00 -7.35 -4.47
CA ILE A 63 0.20 -7.74 -3.30
C ILE A 63 -0.16 -9.20 -3.49
N SER A 64 0.12 -10.01 -2.48
CA SER A 64 -0.10 -11.46 -2.48
C SER A 64 -0.65 -11.90 -1.12
N ALA A 65 -1.01 -13.18 -0.99
CA ALA A 65 -1.41 -13.77 0.30
C ALA A 65 -0.29 -13.76 1.37
N ASP A 66 0.96 -13.51 0.96
CA ASP A 66 2.12 -13.44 1.86
C ASP A 66 2.40 -11.99 2.32
N GLY A 67 1.62 -11.01 1.85
CA GLY A 67 1.82 -9.59 2.16
C GLY A 67 2.11 -8.71 0.94
N PHE A 68 2.94 -7.69 1.17
CA PHE A 68 3.19 -6.60 0.24
C PHE A 68 4.67 -6.53 -0.15
N ALA A 69 4.94 -6.44 -1.44
CA ALA A 69 6.28 -6.21 -1.97
C ALA A 69 6.31 -5.03 -2.94
N PHE A 70 7.44 -4.35 -3.02
CA PHE A 70 7.68 -3.43 -4.12
C PHE A 70 9.14 -3.48 -4.58
N SER A 71 9.35 -3.32 -5.88
CA SER A 71 10.68 -3.28 -6.49
C SER A 71 10.81 -2.08 -7.39
N GLU A 72 11.97 -1.43 -7.40
CA GLU A 72 12.26 -0.36 -8.35
C GLU A 72 12.14 -0.88 -9.79
N ALA A 73 11.42 -0.12 -10.62
CA ALA A 73 11.29 -0.42 -12.05
C ALA A 73 12.52 0.15 -12.78
N ILE A 74 13.56 -0.68 -12.90
CA ILE A 74 14.74 -0.35 -13.71
C ILE A 74 14.39 -0.69 -15.17
N GLY A 75 14.69 0.22 -16.10
CA GLY A 75 14.38 0.01 -17.52
C GLY A 75 14.99 -1.29 -18.08
N SER A 76 14.34 -1.89 -19.09
CA SER A 76 14.68 -3.16 -19.76
C SER A 76 14.42 -4.47 -18.99
N GLY A 77 13.38 -4.49 -18.14
CA GLY A 77 12.86 -5.75 -17.56
C GLY A 77 13.61 -6.28 -16.35
N SER A 78 14.64 -5.57 -15.87
CA SER A 78 15.30 -5.84 -14.60
C SER A 78 14.53 -5.18 -13.45
N LYS A 79 14.11 -5.99 -12.46
CA LYS A 79 13.60 -5.48 -11.19
C LYS A 79 14.78 -5.08 -10.30
N GLY A 80 14.75 -3.88 -9.74
CA GLY A 80 15.75 -3.41 -8.78
C GLY A 80 15.62 -4.09 -7.42
N ALA A 81 16.23 -3.48 -6.40
CA ALA A 81 16.09 -3.93 -5.02
C ALA A 81 14.61 -4.09 -4.66
N THR A 82 14.26 -5.23 -4.07
CA THR A 82 12.90 -5.57 -3.68
C THR A 82 12.78 -5.45 -2.17
N THR A 83 11.83 -4.63 -1.73
CA THR A 83 11.44 -4.53 -0.33
C THR A 83 10.16 -5.36 -0.15
N LYS A 84 10.14 -6.23 0.86
CA LYS A 84 9.00 -7.10 1.17
C LYS A 84 8.57 -6.90 2.62
N PHE A 85 7.27 -6.93 2.84
CA PHE A 85 6.64 -6.89 4.16
C PHE A 85 5.66 -8.05 4.26
N SER A 86 5.84 -8.91 5.27
CA SER A 86 4.86 -9.93 5.62
C SER A 86 3.55 -9.28 6.03
N VAL A 87 2.43 -9.94 5.78
CA VAL A 87 1.12 -9.54 6.31
C VAL A 87 1.17 -9.28 7.83
N ASP A 88 1.98 -10.06 8.56
CA ASP A 88 2.12 -9.97 10.03
C ASP A 88 2.62 -8.61 10.54
N VAL A 89 3.40 -7.90 9.71
CA VAL A 89 3.99 -6.61 10.09
C VAL A 89 3.20 -5.43 9.54
N ILE A 90 2.20 -5.65 8.68
CA ILE A 90 1.38 -4.61 8.09
C ILE A 90 0.19 -4.35 9.00
N SER A 91 0.19 -3.22 9.71
CA SER A 91 -0.87 -2.90 10.69
C SER A 91 -2.00 -2.07 10.11
N TYR A 92 -1.78 -1.40 8.98
CA TYR A 92 -2.77 -0.51 8.37
C TYR A 92 -2.48 -0.27 6.89
N GLY A 93 -3.52 -0.24 6.06
CA GLY A 93 -3.46 0.13 4.64
C GLY A 93 -4.65 1.00 4.26
N VAL A 94 -4.42 2.14 3.61
CA VAL A 94 -5.50 3.10 3.32
C VAL A 94 -5.21 3.96 2.09
N GLN A 95 -6.29 4.34 1.39
CA GLN A 95 -6.28 5.44 0.43
C GLN A 95 -6.37 6.78 1.18
N ASP A 96 -5.47 7.73 0.89
CA ASP A 96 -5.52 9.05 1.52
C ASP A 96 -6.77 9.84 1.10
N LEU A 97 -7.36 10.57 2.05
CA LEU A 97 -8.58 11.35 1.82
C LEU A 97 -8.34 12.72 1.18
N VAL A 98 -7.13 13.29 1.31
CA VAL A 98 -6.79 14.61 0.76
C VAL A 98 -6.07 14.42 -0.57
N TYR A 99 -4.99 13.65 -0.57
CA TYR A 99 -4.28 13.25 -1.79
C TYR A 99 -4.88 11.94 -2.29
N THR A 100 -6.06 12.01 -2.90
CA THR A 100 -6.87 10.83 -3.25
C THR A 100 -6.21 9.79 -4.18
N ARG A 101 -5.08 10.13 -4.80
CA ARG A 101 -4.25 9.18 -5.57
C ARG A 101 -3.13 8.54 -4.75
N VAL A 102 -3.03 8.84 -3.46
CA VAL A 102 -2.00 8.29 -2.58
C VAL A 102 -2.58 7.09 -1.85
N PHE A 103 -1.88 5.97 -1.98
CA PHE A 103 -2.03 4.82 -1.10
C PHE A 103 -0.95 4.91 -0.01
N SER A 104 -1.28 4.54 1.22
CA SER A 104 -0.32 4.51 2.33
C SER A 104 -0.57 3.31 3.24
N MET A 105 0.52 2.77 3.77
CA MET A 105 0.48 1.66 4.71
C MET A 105 1.40 1.92 5.89
N ILE A 106 1.03 1.41 7.06
CA ILE A 106 1.87 1.42 8.25
C ILE A 106 2.41 0.00 8.43
N ILE A 107 3.74 -0.08 8.56
CA ILE A 107 4.44 -1.31 8.92
C ILE A 107 5.06 -1.16 10.30
N VAL A 108 5.09 -2.26 11.05
CA VAL A 108 5.80 -2.40 12.32
C VAL A 108 7.21 -2.87 11.99
N ALA A 109 8.19 -1.98 12.14
CA ALA A 109 9.59 -2.31 11.96
C ALA A 109 10.08 -3.14 13.15
N ASP A 110 10.64 -4.31 12.87
CA ASP A 110 11.17 -5.24 13.89
C ASP A 110 12.53 -4.79 14.45
N GLU A 111 13.18 -3.84 13.76
CA GLU A 111 14.54 -3.43 14.06
C GLU A 111 14.57 -2.16 14.92
N ASP A 112 15.01 -2.34 16.16
CA ASP A 112 15.29 -1.35 17.20
C ASP A 112 14.09 -0.82 18.00
N LEU A 113 13.78 -1.53 19.09
CA LEU A 113 13.14 -1.05 20.33
C LEU A 113 13.85 0.17 20.97
N LYS A 114 14.87 0.75 20.31
CA LYS A 114 15.61 1.95 20.72
C LYS A 114 15.08 3.23 20.06
N SER A 115 14.24 3.14 19.03
CA SER A 115 13.58 4.30 18.46
C SER A 115 12.27 4.58 19.21
N ASP A 116 11.93 5.86 19.42
CA ASP A 116 10.70 6.28 20.12
C ASP A 116 9.40 5.81 19.43
N SER A 117 9.48 5.24 18.22
CA SER A 117 8.33 4.66 17.52
C SER A 117 8.76 3.65 16.45
N PRO A 118 8.42 2.35 16.60
CA PRO A 118 8.76 1.30 15.64
C PRO A 118 7.83 1.28 14.41
N PHE A 119 7.09 2.36 14.13
CA PHE A 119 6.08 2.40 13.08
C PHE A 119 6.56 3.24 11.90
N LEU A 120 6.53 2.67 10.69
CA LEU A 120 6.88 3.38 9.46
C LEU A 120 5.66 3.46 8.55
N CYS A 121 5.32 4.68 8.12
CA CYS A 121 4.30 4.90 7.11
C CYS A 121 4.95 4.98 5.74
N HIS A 122 4.72 3.99 4.88
CA HIS A 122 5.11 3.99 3.48
C HIS A 122 4.00 4.60 2.63
N SER A 123 4.35 5.42 1.64
CA SER A 123 3.37 6.08 0.78
C SER A 123 3.74 5.99 -0.70
N PHE A 124 2.71 5.84 -1.53
CA PHE A 124 2.83 5.63 -2.96
C PHE A 124 1.83 6.51 -3.71
N VAL A 125 2.27 7.20 -4.77
CA VAL A 125 1.39 7.92 -5.69
C VAL A 125 0.97 6.98 -6.82
N CYS A 126 -0.33 6.72 -6.88
CA CYS A 126 -0.99 5.96 -7.92
C CYS A 126 -1.33 6.85 -9.12
N ASP A 127 -1.54 6.25 -10.28
CA ASP A 127 -1.93 6.96 -11.51
C ASP A 127 -3.32 7.59 -11.37
N SER A 128 -4.22 6.92 -10.66
CA SER A 128 -5.60 7.34 -10.43
C SER A 128 -6.05 7.05 -8.99
N ARG A 129 -7.13 7.72 -8.58
CA ARG A 129 -7.83 7.41 -7.32
C ARG A 129 -8.31 5.96 -7.32
N GLU A 130 -8.77 5.49 -8.47
CA GLU A 130 -9.26 4.12 -8.63
C GLU A 130 -8.16 3.08 -8.40
N GLN A 131 -6.95 3.31 -8.94
CA GLN A 131 -5.81 2.43 -8.66
C GLN A 131 -5.46 2.41 -7.17
N ALA A 132 -5.48 3.57 -6.48
CA ALA A 132 -5.22 3.64 -5.05
C ALA A 132 -6.29 2.86 -4.23
N ARG A 133 -7.56 2.94 -4.65
CA ARG A 133 -8.67 2.18 -4.06
C ARG A 133 -8.51 0.68 -4.27
N ARG A 134 -8.18 0.24 -5.50
CA ARG A 134 -7.91 -1.16 -5.82
C ARG A 134 -6.74 -1.74 -5.02
N ILE A 135 -5.66 -1.00 -4.86
CA ILE A 135 -4.51 -1.38 -4.02
C ILE A 135 -4.97 -1.55 -2.55
N THR A 136 -5.76 -0.61 -2.04
CA THR A 136 -6.30 -0.69 -0.67
C THR A 136 -7.17 -1.93 -0.48
N TYR A 137 -8.01 -2.27 -1.45
CA TYR A 137 -8.85 -3.47 -1.40
C TYR A 137 -8.05 -4.76 -1.51
N ALA A 138 -7.08 -4.83 -2.41
CA ALA A 138 -6.19 -5.98 -2.52
C ALA A 138 -5.47 -6.26 -1.19
N LEU A 139 -4.93 -5.22 -0.54
CA LEU A 139 -4.28 -5.37 0.76
C LEU A 139 -5.27 -5.72 1.88
N ALA A 140 -6.48 -5.15 1.85
CA ALA A 140 -7.48 -5.44 2.88
C ALA A 140 -8.00 -6.89 2.82
N ILE A 141 -7.97 -7.55 1.66
CA ILE A 141 -8.34 -8.97 1.53
C ILE A 141 -7.27 -9.85 2.20
N ASP A 142 -6.01 -9.50 1.98
CA ASP A 142 -4.86 -10.18 2.57
C ASP A 142 -4.83 -10.04 4.10
N LEU A 143 -5.17 -8.86 4.62
CA LEU A 143 -5.25 -8.62 6.07
C LEU A 143 -6.44 -9.28 6.79
N ARG A 144 -7.40 -9.89 6.08
CA ARG A 144 -8.53 -10.58 6.73
C ARG A 144 -8.09 -11.92 7.30
N THR A 145 -8.70 -12.30 8.42
CA THR A 145 -8.49 -13.63 8.97
C THR A 145 -9.11 -14.70 8.06
N PRO A 146 -8.57 -15.93 8.03
CA PRO A 146 -9.14 -17.03 7.24
C PRO A 146 -10.62 -17.30 7.53
N GLU A 147 -11.08 -17.05 8.76
CA GLU A 147 -12.48 -17.21 9.18
C GLU A 147 -13.41 -16.21 8.49
N GLU A 148 -12.99 -14.95 8.35
CA GLU A 148 -13.74 -13.91 7.63
C GLU A 148 -13.74 -14.13 6.11
N GLN A 149 -12.72 -14.83 5.59
CA GLN A 149 -12.64 -15.18 4.18
C GLN A 149 -13.59 -16.33 3.82
N ALA A 150 -13.70 -17.36 4.67
CA ALA A 150 -14.64 -18.47 4.49
C ALA A 150 -16.11 -18.03 4.57
N ALA A 151 -16.45 -17.10 5.48
CA ALA A 151 -17.82 -16.61 5.62
C ALA A 151 -18.33 -15.81 4.40
N ASN A 152 -17.44 -15.28 3.57
CA ASN A 152 -17.79 -14.51 2.36
C ASN A 152 -17.73 -15.33 1.07
N SER A 153 -17.17 -16.54 1.07
CA SER A 153 -17.22 -17.46 -0.09
C SER A 153 -18.50 -18.28 -0.15
N ASP A 154 -19.19 -18.45 0.98
CA ASP A 154 -20.38 -19.31 1.10
C ASP A 154 -21.69 -18.58 0.77
N GLY A 155 -21.63 -17.32 0.34
CA GLY A 155 -22.79 -16.50 -0.04
C GLY A 155 -23.21 -16.59 -1.51
N GLU A 156 -22.53 -17.39 -2.33
CA GLU A 156 -22.81 -17.51 -3.77
C GLU A 156 -23.16 -18.95 -4.20
N THR A 157 -24.04 -19.59 -3.44
CA THR A 157 -24.89 -20.69 -3.94
C THR A 157 -26.27 -20.59 -3.28
N ASP A 158 -27.31 -20.77 -4.09
CA ASP A 158 -28.75 -20.80 -3.78
C ASP A 158 -29.50 -19.46 -3.66
N ALA A 159 -29.95 -18.92 -4.80
CA ALA A 159 -31.37 -18.92 -5.23
C ALA A 159 -31.62 -18.03 -6.46
#